data_AF-A0A9C7CYK9-F1
#
_entry.id   AF-A0A9C7CYK9-F1
#
_cell.length_a   1.000
_cell.length_b   1.000
_cell.length_c   1.000
_cell.angle_alpha   90.00
_cell.angle_beta   90.00
_cell.angle_gamma   90.00
#
_symmetry.space_group_name_H-M   'P 1'
#
loop_
_entity.id
_entity.type
_entity.pdbx_description
1 polymer ?
#
loop_
_entity_poly.entity_id
_entity_poly.type
_entity_poly.pdbx_seq_one_letter_code
_entity_poly.pdbx_strand_id
1 'polypeptide(L)' 'MAVGQNQRTRKNDSMLTKTGKARLGPLNSAQLTKLLEASTKPKEKSKILRALSKHKVVVA' A
#
# COMPACT_ATOMS: atom_id res chain seq x y z
N MET A 1 -19.29 -2.62 17.38
CA MET A 1 -18.01 -1.90 17.28
C MET A 1 -18.24 -0.46 17.72
N ALA A 2 -17.46 0.06 18.69
CA ALA A 2 -17.68 1.42 19.22
C ALA A 2 -17.51 2.49 18.12
N VAL A 3 -18.63 3.11 17.73
CA VAL A 3 -18.70 4.19 16.74
C VAL A 3 -18.24 5.48 17.43
N GLY A 4 -16.99 5.90 17.22
CA GLY A 4 -16.52 7.18 17.77
C GLY A 4 -15.00 7.32 17.92
N GLN A 5 -14.25 6.22 17.98
CA GLN A 5 -12.79 6.27 18.22
C GLN A 5 -11.94 6.67 17.00
N ASN A 6 -12.55 6.79 15.81
CA ASN A 6 -11.82 7.03 14.55
C ASN A 6 -11.82 8.51 14.10
N GLN A 7 -12.48 9.43 14.82
CA GLN A 7 -12.60 10.83 14.33
C GLN A 7 -11.34 11.68 14.60
N ARG A 8 -10.65 11.49 15.73
CA ARG A 8 -9.47 12.30 16.12
C ARG A 8 -8.20 12.04 15.30
N THR A 9 -8.16 10.99 14.49
CA THR A 9 -6.96 10.61 13.69
C THR A 9 -7.19 10.68 12.18
N ARG A 10 -8.39 11.09 11.74
CA ARG A 10 -8.69 11.29 10.33
C ARG A 10 -8.15 12.65 9.89
N LYS A 11 -7.23 12.64 8.94
CA LYS A 11 -6.82 13.87 8.23
C LYS A 11 -7.99 14.30 7.34
N ASN A 12 -8.21 15.61 7.23
CA ASN A 12 -9.30 16.17 6.44
C ASN A 12 -9.12 15.90 4.93
N ASP A 13 -7.91 15.59 4.50
CA ASP A 13 -7.63 15.15 3.14
C ASP A 13 -7.92 13.64 2.99
N SER A 14 -8.91 13.35 2.14
CA SER A 14 -9.29 12.00 1.71
C SER A 14 -8.12 11.18 1.18
N MET A 15 -7.18 11.84 0.49
CA MET A 15 -6.00 11.24 -0.11
C MET A 15 -4.86 11.03 0.89
N LEU A 16 -5.04 11.35 2.17
CA LEU A 16 -4.07 11.05 3.22
C LEU A 16 -4.52 9.87 4.08
N THR A 17 -3.56 9.01 4.38
CA THR A 17 -3.70 7.96 5.40
C THR A 17 -3.69 8.58 6.80
N LYS A 18 -4.06 7.81 7.82
CA LYS A 18 -4.00 8.25 9.23
C LYS A 18 -2.60 8.74 9.68
N THR A 19 -1.54 8.29 9.00
CA THR A 19 -0.16 8.69 9.25
C THR A 19 0.29 9.90 8.42
N GLY A 20 -0.62 10.50 7.63
CA GLY A 20 -0.31 11.66 6.78
C GLY A 20 0.43 11.31 5.49
N LYS A 21 0.67 10.03 5.19
CA LYS A 21 1.22 9.61 3.89
C LYS A 21 0.12 9.60 2.84
N ALA A 22 0.48 9.92 1.59
CA ALA A 22 -0.43 9.80 0.45
C ALA A 22 -1.00 8.38 0.36
N ARG A 23 -2.31 8.29 0.17
CA ARG A 23 -3.01 7.06 -0.20
C ARG A 23 -2.63 6.75 -1.63
N LEU A 24 -1.72 5.82 -1.78
CA LEU A 24 -1.41 5.25 -3.09
C LEU A 24 -2.57 4.36 -3.51
N GLY A 25 -3.03 4.53 -4.75
CA GLY A 25 -3.94 3.60 -5.41
C GLY A 25 -3.26 2.25 -5.70
N PRO A 26 -3.83 1.40 -6.56
CA PRO A 26 -3.14 0.21 -7.02
C PRO A 26 -1.80 0.60 -7.65
N LEU A 27 -0.71 0.10 -7.08
CA LEU A 27 0.62 0.33 -7.62
C LEU A 27 0.79 -0.45 -8.92
N ASN A 28 1.44 0.15 -9.90
CA ASN A 28 1.77 -0.55 -11.13
C ASN A 28 3.00 -1.46 -10.93
N SER A 29 3.24 -2.36 -11.89
CA SER A 29 4.35 -3.31 -11.85
C SER A 29 5.71 -2.63 -11.71
N ALA A 30 5.94 -1.51 -12.43
CA ALA A 30 7.19 -0.76 -12.38
C ALA A 30 7.45 -0.16 -10.98
N GLN A 31 6.41 0.37 -10.33
CA GLN A 31 6.49 0.89 -8.96
C GLN A 31 6.75 -0.24 -7.95
N LEU A 32 6.10 -1.39 -8.11
CA LEU A 32 6.32 -2.56 -7.26
C LEU A 32 7.75 -3.10 -7.38
N THR A 33 8.31 -3.17 -8.59
CA THR A 33 9.72 -3.58 -8.79
C THR A 33 10.68 -2.62 -8.11
N LYS A 34 10.49 -1.30 -8.26
CA LYS A 34 11.31 -0.28 -7.58
C LYS A 34 11.26 -0.42 -6.06
N LEU A 35 10.08 -0.71 -5.50
CA LEU A 35 9.93 -0.96 -4.06
C LEU A 35 10.59 -2.26 -3.60
N LEU A 36 10.60 -3.30 -4.46
CA LEU A 36 11.25 -4.57 -4.16
C LEU A 36 12.77 -4.40 -4.01
N GLU A 37 13.37 -3.61 -4.88
CA GLU A 37 14.80 -3.27 -4.87
C GLU A 37 15.17 -2.41 -3.67
N ALA A 38 14.34 -1.41 -3.33
CA ALA A 38 14.59 -0.50 -2.20
C ALA A 38 14.32 -1.14 -0.82
N SER A 39 13.48 -2.18 -0.75
CA SER A 39 13.08 -2.80 0.52
C SER A 39 14.16 -3.71 1.08
N THR A 40 14.63 -3.46 2.30
CA THR A 40 15.55 -4.37 3.01
C THR A 40 14.84 -5.36 3.93
N LYS A 41 13.55 -5.16 4.21
CA LYS A 41 12.79 -6.00 5.15
C LYS A 41 12.16 -7.21 4.46
N PRO A 42 12.39 -8.44 4.94
CA PRO A 42 11.84 -9.65 4.32
C PRO A 42 10.31 -9.64 4.18
N LYS A 43 9.59 -9.16 5.22
CA LYS A 43 8.12 -9.07 5.20
C LYS A 43 7.58 -8.09 4.17
N GLU A 44 8.31 -7.01 3.89
CA GLU A 44 7.94 -6.05 2.85
C GLU A 44 8.17 -6.66 1.46
N LYS A 45 9.32 -7.31 1.24
CA LYS A 45 9.61 -8.07 0.01
C LYS A 45 8.54 -9.12 -0.30
N SER A 46 8.15 -9.95 0.68
CA SER A 46 7.11 -10.98 0.48
C SER A 46 5.76 -10.39 0.07
N LYS A 47 5.37 -9.24 0.64
CA LYS A 47 4.12 -8.55 0.27
C LYS A 47 4.19 -7.99 -1.14
N ILE A 48 5.32 -7.42 -1.54
CA ILE A 48 5.55 -6.87 -2.88
C ILE A 48 5.56 -7.99 -3.93
N LEU A 49 6.27 -9.09 -3.67
CA LEU A 49 6.28 -10.27 -4.55
C LEU A 49 4.87 -10.84 -4.75
N ARG A 50 4.08 -10.95 -3.67
CA ARG A 50 2.69 -11.39 -3.77
C ARG A 50 1.85 -10.44 -4.65
N ALA A 51 2.06 -9.13 -4.54
CA ALA A 51 1.38 -8.16 -5.39
C ALA A 51 1.78 -8.33 -6.87
N LEU A 52 3.08 -8.49 -7.16
CA LEU A 52 3.59 -8.77 -8.51
C LEU A 52 2.98 -10.06 -9.09
N SER A 53 2.89 -11.14 -8.31
CA SER A 53 2.24 -12.38 -8.74
C SER A 53 0.78 -12.17 -9.10
N LYS A 54 0.04 -11.36 -8.34
CA LYS A 54 -1.36 -11.02 -8.67
C LYS A 54 -1.48 -10.23 -9.97
N HIS A 55 -0.58 -9.29 -10.22
CA HIS A 55 -0.58 -8.56 -11.50
C HIS A 55 -0.34 -9.49 -12.69
N LYS A 56 0.50 -10.51 -12.55
CA LYS A 56 0.73 -11.50 -13.62
C LYS A 56 -0.52 -12.32 -13.95
N VAL A 57 -1.37 -12.60 -12.95
CA VAL A 57 -2.61 -13.37 -13.14
C VAL A 57 -3.71 -12.54 -13.81
N VAL A 58 -3.73 -11.23 -13.61
CA VAL A 58 -4.75 -10.34 -14.20
C VAL A 58 -4.45 -9.99 -15.67
N VAL A 59 -3.22 -10.23 -16.14
CA VAL A 59 -2.79 -9.95 -17.52
C VAL A 59 -2.87 -11.22 -18.41
N ALA A 60 -3.45 -12.30 -17.91
CA ALA A 60 -3.66 -13.55 -18.65
C ALA A 60 -5.14 -13.73 -19.06
#